data_AF-A0A1I8B403-F1
#
_entry.id   AF-A0A1I8B403-F1
#
_cell.length_a   1.000
_cell.length_b   1.000
_cell.length_c   1.000
_cell.angle_alpha   90.00
_cell.angle_beta   90.00
_cell.angle_gamma   90.00
#
_symmetry.space_group_name_H-M   'P 1'
#
loop_
_entity.id
_entity.type
_entity.pdbx_description
1 polymer ?
#
loop_
_entity_poly.entity_id
_entity_poly.type
_entity_poly.pdbx_seq_one_letter_code
_entity_poly.pdbx_strand_id
1 'polypeptide(L)'
;MLLLIFIFLNNFNFAVQQYYKKDSISRSPHITAERPLRLALRACTSQLEPFQLDTMLFFPSDLKICASIESNKGLTALARDRARTTHLRPLVFLSIRPVGSSLHCQLSYYGYQGDYRFAPDLGYYQTCQRSIAQHLDKLVETEKDGIDIKSPTSIPLLNLTTNNCPINSLPGSIRELNACKLREGQWYELFFRSAIQFEMLVTEKNIYQQMWVNHSTTFVFKPDREVWRNGTELYWLQRLLQLRVK
;
A
#
# COMPACT_ATOMS: atom_id res chain seq x y z
N MET A 1 -36.61 -23.55 -34.74
CA MET A 1 -36.14 -24.95 -34.84
C MET A 1 -34.69 -24.98 -34.38
N LEU A 2 -34.31 -26.01 -33.62
CA LEU A 2 -33.01 -26.38 -33.00
C LEU A 2 -31.80 -25.40 -33.12
N LEU A 3 -31.16 -25.00 -32.02
CA LEU A 3 -30.30 -25.77 -31.07
C LEU A 3 -28.89 -26.16 -31.59
N LEU A 4 -27.95 -26.04 -30.65
CA LEU A 4 -26.62 -26.67 -30.52
C LEU A 4 -25.38 -25.97 -31.11
N ILE A 5 -24.17 -26.03 -30.50
CA ILE A 5 -23.73 -25.97 -29.08
C ILE A 5 -22.19 -26.08 -29.00
N PHE A 6 -21.53 -25.22 -28.20
CA PHE A 6 -20.19 -25.40 -27.57
C PHE A 6 -19.00 -25.52 -28.58
N ILE A 7 -17.68 -25.45 -28.28
CA ILE A 7 -16.79 -25.39 -27.08
C ILE A 7 -15.44 -24.73 -27.59
N PHE A 8 -14.44 -24.25 -26.83
CA PHE A 8 -14.28 -23.43 -25.62
C PHE A 8 -12.74 -23.20 -25.42
N LEU A 9 -12.30 -22.05 -24.85
CA LEU A 9 -10.92 -21.78 -24.34
C LEU A 9 -9.83 -21.49 -25.41
N ASN A 10 -8.78 -20.67 -25.17
CA ASN A 10 -8.10 -20.34 -23.92
C ASN A 10 -7.42 -18.93 -23.91
N ASN A 11 -6.95 -18.50 -22.72
CA ASN A 11 -6.12 -17.30 -22.43
C ASN A 11 -6.81 -15.92 -22.30
N PHE A 12 -7.46 -15.68 -21.15
CA PHE A 12 -7.69 -14.31 -20.66
C PHE A 12 -6.63 -13.94 -19.60
N ASN A 13 -5.72 -13.04 -19.96
CA ASN A 13 -4.78 -12.39 -19.03
C ASN A 13 -5.39 -11.10 -18.47
N PHE A 14 -5.09 -10.78 -17.21
CA PHE A 14 -5.44 -9.49 -16.62
C PHE A 14 -4.71 -8.35 -17.33
N ALA A 15 -5.46 -7.46 -18.00
CA ALA A 15 -4.89 -6.33 -18.73
C ALA A 15 -4.62 -5.12 -17.81
N VAL A 16 -3.46 -5.13 -17.12
CA VAL A 16 -2.91 -3.89 -16.53
C VAL A 16 -2.15 -3.14 -17.61
N GLN A 17 -2.70 -2.03 -18.11
CA GLN A 17 -2.07 -1.26 -19.18
C GLN A 17 -0.93 -0.38 -18.61
N GLN A 18 0.31 -0.89 -18.70
CA GLN A 18 1.51 -0.26 -18.14
C GLN A 18 2.20 0.64 -19.18
N TYR A 19 2.27 1.94 -18.92
CA TYR A 19 3.01 2.89 -19.76
C TYR A 19 4.44 3.07 -19.25
N TYR A 20 5.41 2.50 -19.96
CA TYR A 20 6.83 2.61 -19.63
C TYR A 20 7.50 3.79 -20.38
N LYS A 21 7.99 4.78 -19.63
CA LYS A 21 8.96 5.75 -20.15
C LYS A 21 10.39 5.19 -19.95
N LYS A 22 11.15 5.07 -21.04
CA LYS A 22 12.50 4.51 -21.06
C LYS A 22 13.55 5.62 -21.04
N ASP A 23 14.04 5.98 -19.86
CA ASP A 23 15.14 6.93 -19.72
C ASP A 23 16.51 6.23 -19.94
N SER A 24 17.51 7.04 -20.30
CA SER A 24 18.75 6.63 -20.97
C SER A 24 19.80 5.97 -20.06
N ILE A 25 20.69 5.19 -20.69
CA ILE A 25 21.79 4.48 -20.04
C ILE A 25 22.85 5.48 -19.58
N SER A 26 22.94 5.69 -18.27
CA SER A 26 24.10 6.25 -17.58
C SER A 26 24.74 5.16 -16.72
N ARG A 27 26.06 5.24 -16.49
CA ARG A 27 26.84 4.22 -15.74
C ARG A 27 26.15 3.92 -14.41
N SER A 28 25.78 2.65 -14.20
CA SER A 28 24.82 2.27 -13.17
C SER A 28 25.33 2.57 -11.76
N PRO A 29 24.58 3.30 -10.91
CA PRO A 29 24.78 3.20 -9.47
C PRO A 29 24.56 1.75 -9.03
N HIS A 30 25.43 1.24 -8.16
CA HIS A 30 25.33 -0.15 -7.65
C HIS A 30 24.04 -0.44 -6.88
N ILE A 31 23.34 0.61 -6.42
CA ILE A 31 22.01 0.55 -5.80
C ILE A 31 20.98 0.98 -6.84
N THR A 32 20.06 0.08 -7.18
CA THR A 32 18.96 0.34 -8.10
C THR A 32 17.78 1.05 -7.43
N ALA A 33 16.86 1.60 -8.22
CA ALA A 33 15.62 2.18 -7.70
C ALA A 33 14.66 1.11 -7.17
N GLU A 34 13.91 1.49 -6.13
CA GLU A 34 12.78 0.70 -5.66
C GLU A 34 11.59 0.90 -6.61
N ARG A 35 11.04 -0.21 -7.13
CA ARG A 35 10.01 -0.20 -8.17
C ARG A 35 8.84 -1.07 -7.74
N PRO A 36 7.59 -0.60 -7.94
CA PRO A 36 6.42 -1.41 -7.68
C PRO A 36 6.34 -2.51 -8.75
N LEU A 37 6.16 -3.75 -8.31
CA LEU A 37 5.98 -4.93 -9.17
C LEU A 37 4.48 -5.18 -9.43
N ARG A 38 3.65 -5.06 -8.39
CA ARG A 38 2.22 -5.39 -8.47
C ARG A 38 1.41 -4.59 -7.44
N LEU A 39 0.27 -4.07 -7.88
CA LEU A 39 -0.82 -3.60 -7.02
C LEU A 39 -1.77 -4.79 -6.77
N ALA A 40 -2.15 -5.02 -5.53
CA ALA A 40 -3.14 -6.04 -5.14
C ALA A 40 -4.24 -5.42 -4.28
N LEU A 41 -5.49 -5.86 -4.48
CA LEU A 41 -6.65 -5.53 -3.64
C LEU A 41 -7.10 -6.79 -2.89
N ARG A 42 -7.40 -6.67 -1.60
CA ARG A 42 -7.77 -7.78 -0.70
C ARG A 42 -8.77 -7.30 0.36
N ALA A 43 -9.37 -8.21 1.12
CA ALA A 43 -10.04 -7.84 2.37
C ALA A 43 -9.00 -7.36 3.41
N CYS A 44 -9.38 -6.41 4.26
CA CYS A 44 -8.51 -5.88 5.31
C CYS A 44 -8.20 -6.92 6.41
N THR A 45 -7.01 -6.86 7.00
CA THR A 45 -6.58 -7.78 8.08
C THR A 45 -7.53 -7.79 9.29
N SER A 46 -8.08 -6.63 9.65
CA SER A 46 -9.11 -6.48 10.69
C SER A 46 -10.44 -7.19 10.40
N GLN A 47 -10.65 -7.70 9.18
CA GLN A 47 -11.79 -8.56 8.81
C GLN A 47 -11.36 -10.02 8.53
N LEU A 48 -10.05 -10.32 8.54
CA LEU A 48 -9.50 -11.67 8.34
C LEU A 48 -9.19 -12.38 9.67
N GLU A 49 -8.96 -11.64 10.77
CA GLU A 49 -8.74 -12.21 12.12
C GLU A 49 -9.87 -11.97 13.15
N PRO A 50 -11.17 -12.15 12.84
CA PRO A 50 -12.20 -12.22 13.89
C PRO A 50 -12.23 -13.59 14.62
N PHE A 51 -11.43 -14.58 14.16
CA PHE A 51 -11.55 -15.99 14.53
C PHE A 51 -10.51 -16.52 15.54
N GLN A 52 -9.68 -15.67 16.16
CA GLN A 52 -8.77 -16.12 17.23
C GLN A 52 -9.46 -16.24 18.62
N LEU A 53 -10.70 -15.79 18.74
CA LEU A 53 -11.54 -15.89 19.94
C LEU A 53 -12.92 -16.40 19.53
N ASP A 54 -13.53 -17.26 20.36
CA ASP A 54 -14.83 -17.92 20.14
C ASP A 54 -16.02 -16.94 20.19
N THR A 55 -16.04 -15.98 19.26
CA THR A 55 -17.03 -14.91 19.16
C THR A 55 -17.61 -14.84 17.75
N MET A 56 -18.84 -15.32 17.58
CA MET A 56 -19.60 -15.18 16.33
C MET A 56 -19.99 -13.72 16.10
N LEU A 57 -19.36 -13.06 15.11
CA LEU A 57 -19.75 -11.73 14.66
C LEU A 57 -20.98 -11.81 13.76
N PHE A 58 -22.15 -11.52 14.33
CA PHE A 58 -23.47 -11.70 13.69
C PHE A 58 -23.93 -10.58 12.73
N PHE A 59 -23.05 -9.66 12.34
CA PHE A 59 -23.42 -8.53 11.47
C PHE A 59 -22.49 -8.39 10.26
N PRO A 60 -23.03 -8.39 9.02
CA PRO A 60 -22.25 -8.14 7.82
C PRO A 60 -21.95 -6.64 7.70
N SER A 61 -20.94 -6.16 8.43
CA SER A 61 -20.34 -4.86 8.12
C SER A 61 -19.82 -4.87 6.69
N ASP A 62 -19.96 -3.78 5.95
CA ASP A 62 -19.41 -3.68 4.59
C ASP A 62 -17.96 -4.17 4.52
N LEU A 63 -17.69 -5.07 3.56
CA LEU A 63 -16.34 -5.57 3.31
C LEU A 63 -15.45 -4.38 2.96
N LYS A 64 -14.48 -4.11 3.82
CA LYS A 64 -13.49 -3.05 3.64
C LYS A 64 -12.43 -3.58 2.69
N ILE A 65 -12.29 -2.91 1.56
CA ILE A 65 -11.27 -3.24 0.57
C ILE A 65 -9.97 -2.58 1.01
N CYS A 66 -8.94 -3.40 1.13
CA CYS A 66 -7.58 -3.00 1.44
C CYS A 66 -6.65 -3.22 0.25
N ALA A 67 -5.57 -2.44 0.17
CA ALA A 67 -4.67 -2.46 -0.97
C ALA A 67 -3.20 -2.64 -0.53
N SER A 68 -2.41 -3.29 -1.38
CA SER A 68 -0.96 -3.35 -1.18
C SER A 68 -0.17 -3.23 -2.49
N ILE A 69 1.03 -2.68 -2.39
CA ILE A 69 2.04 -2.64 -3.46
C ILE A 69 3.19 -3.56 -3.08
N GLU A 70 3.38 -4.58 -3.90
CA GLU A 70 4.55 -5.44 -3.90
C GLU A 70 5.72 -4.70 -4.57
N SER A 71 6.91 -4.75 -3.96
CA SER A 71 8.12 -4.00 -4.35
C SER A 71 9.25 -4.93 -4.78
N ASN A 72 10.08 -4.48 -5.72
CA ASN A 72 11.31 -5.19 -6.09
C ASN A 72 12.41 -5.17 -5.01
N LYS A 73 12.22 -4.41 -3.92
CA LYS A 73 13.16 -4.36 -2.78
C LYS A 73 12.48 -4.79 -1.48
N GLY A 74 13.15 -5.69 -0.77
CA GLY A 74 12.80 -6.16 0.58
C GLY A 74 14.00 -6.13 1.52
N LEU A 75 13.81 -6.61 2.75
CA LEU A 75 14.82 -6.58 3.82
C LEU A 75 16.17 -7.24 3.45
N THR A 76 16.15 -8.27 2.59
CA THR A 76 17.37 -8.92 2.07
C THR A 76 18.14 -8.06 1.06
N ALA A 77 17.46 -7.18 0.33
CA ALA A 77 18.11 -6.14 -0.47
C ALA A 77 18.63 -5.02 0.45
N LEU A 78 17.94 -4.70 1.54
CA LEU A 78 18.37 -3.66 2.49
C LEU A 78 19.69 -4.02 3.15
N ALA A 79 19.84 -5.28 3.59
CA ALA A 79 21.09 -5.77 4.17
C ALA A 79 22.26 -5.70 3.17
N ARG A 80 22.03 -6.12 1.92
CA ARG A 80 23.04 -6.09 0.84
C ARG A 80 23.45 -4.68 0.43
N ASP A 81 22.49 -3.75 0.34
CA ASP A 81 22.76 -2.37 -0.05
C ASP A 81 23.41 -1.60 1.12
N ARG A 82 22.99 -1.83 2.38
CA ARG A 82 23.68 -1.28 3.58
C ARG A 82 25.13 -1.73 3.71
N ALA A 83 25.45 -2.99 3.39
CA ALA A 83 26.82 -3.49 3.42
C ALA A 83 27.77 -2.81 2.41
N ARG A 84 27.25 -1.95 1.52
CA ARG A 84 27.99 -1.28 0.43
C ARG A 84 28.08 0.24 0.59
N THR A 85 27.43 0.82 1.61
CA THR A 85 27.31 2.27 1.80
C THR A 85 27.39 2.66 3.27
N THR A 86 28.09 3.75 3.59
CA THR A 86 28.15 4.29 4.96
C THR A 86 26.79 4.80 5.44
N HIS A 87 26.01 5.40 4.54
CA HIS A 87 24.68 5.91 4.82
C HIS A 87 23.69 5.48 3.74
N LEU A 88 22.49 5.05 4.17
CA LEU A 88 21.38 4.65 3.30
C LEU A 88 20.06 5.08 3.93
N ARG A 89 19.38 6.03 3.30
CA ARG A 89 18.07 6.56 3.72
C ARG A 89 17.04 6.31 2.60
N PRO A 90 16.27 5.21 2.67
CA PRO A 90 15.27 4.89 1.67
C PRO A 90 13.86 5.28 2.13
N LEU A 91 13.11 5.94 1.25
CA LEU A 91 11.76 6.40 1.50
C LEU A 91 10.83 6.01 0.34
N VAL A 92 9.63 5.56 0.68
CA VAL A 92 8.53 5.29 -0.25
C VAL A 92 7.34 6.16 0.14
N PHE A 93 6.78 6.86 -0.84
CA PHE A 93 5.62 7.73 -0.69
C PHE A 93 4.48 7.18 -1.54
N LEU A 94 3.32 6.99 -0.92
CA LEU A 94 2.08 6.61 -1.58
C LEU A 94 1.09 7.77 -1.43
N SER A 95 0.48 8.19 -2.54
CA SER A 95 -0.63 9.15 -2.53
C SER A 95 -1.81 8.56 -3.29
N ILE A 96 -2.94 8.38 -2.63
CA ILE A 96 -4.17 7.81 -3.20
C ILE A 96 -5.24 8.89 -3.24
N ARG A 97 -5.94 9.04 -4.36
CA ARG A 97 -7.14 9.89 -4.45
C ARG A 97 -8.21 9.25 -5.32
N PRO A 98 -9.50 9.49 -5.04
CA PRO A 98 -10.54 9.24 -6.04
C PRO A 98 -10.30 10.12 -7.28
N VAL A 99 -10.54 9.57 -8.47
CA VAL A 99 -10.42 10.33 -9.72
C VAL A 99 -11.40 11.51 -9.69
N GLY A 100 -10.89 12.72 -9.99
CA GLY A 100 -11.66 13.96 -9.90
C GLY A 100 -11.76 14.60 -8.51
N SER A 101 -11.19 13.99 -7.47
CA SER A 101 -11.13 14.61 -6.12
C SER A 101 -9.84 15.40 -5.89
N SER A 102 -9.94 16.48 -5.12
CA SER A 102 -8.80 17.20 -4.52
C SER A 102 -8.28 16.53 -3.25
N LEU A 103 -9.15 15.78 -2.55
CA LEU A 103 -8.78 15.05 -1.33
C LEU A 103 -7.92 13.84 -1.68
N HIS A 104 -6.78 13.73 -0.99
CA HIS A 104 -5.81 12.67 -1.19
C HIS A 104 -5.36 12.12 0.17
N CYS A 105 -5.21 10.81 0.23
CA CYS A 105 -4.57 10.09 1.33
C CYS A 105 -3.06 10.01 1.04
N GLN A 106 -2.23 10.61 1.88
CA GLN A 106 -0.77 10.51 1.78
C GLN A 106 -0.20 9.67 2.93
N LEU A 107 0.66 8.73 2.56
CA LEU A 107 1.35 7.82 3.45
C LEU A 107 2.83 7.78 3.04
N SER A 108 3.75 7.82 4.01
CA SER A 108 5.16 7.53 3.73
C SER A 108 5.68 6.40 4.59
N TYR A 109 6.64 5.66 4.06
CA TYR A 109 7.22 4.47 4.63
C TYR A 109 8.74 4.52 4.48
N TYR A 110 9.44 3.84 5.37
CA TYR A 110 10.82 3.45 5.10
C TYR A 110 10.84 2.46 3.93
N GLY A 111 11.81 2.60 3.03
CA GLY A 111 11.95 1.73 1.85
C GLY A 111 12.26 0.26 2.21
N TYR A 112 12.35 -0.59 1.19
CA TYR A 112 12.74 -2.01 1.29
C TYR A 112 11.82 -2.90 2.15
N GLN A 113 10.51 -2.65 2.20
CA GLN A 113 9.57 -3.49 2.96
C GLN A 113 9.08 -4.72 2.18
N GLY A 114 9.23 -4.75 0.85
CA GLY A 114 8.70 -5.82 -0.01
C GLY A 114 7.19 -5.75 -0.25
N ASP A 115 6.37 -5.48 0.78
CA ASP A 115 4.91 -5.27 0.66
C ASP A 115 4.50 -3.99 1.42
N TYR A 116 3.95 -3.01 0.69
CA TYR A 116 3.46 -1.75 1.22
C TYR A 116 1.95 -1.79 1.29
N ARG A 117 1.39 -1.93 2.49
CA ARG A 117 -0.06 -1.98 2.70
C ARG A 117 -0.61 -0.62 3.08
N PHE A 118 -1.74 -0.28 2.50
CA PHE A 118 -2.41 0.99 2.70
C PHE A 118 -3.92 0.82 2.67
N ALA A 119 -4.63 1.83 3.20
CA ALA A 119 -6.05 2.07 2.93
C ALA A 119 -7.02 0.89 3.19
N PRO A 120 -7.70 0.79 4.35
CA PRO A 120 -7.30 1.15 5.71
C PRO A 120 -6.57 -0.01 6.44
N ASP A 121 -5.64 -0.75 5.79
CA ASP A 121 -4.95 -1.91 6.41
C ASP A 121 -3.89 -1.53 7.47
N LEU A 122 -4.07 -0.42 8.19
CA LEU A 122 -3.14 0.04 9.21
C LEU A 122 -2.96 -0.98 10.35
N GLY A 123 -3.96 -1.85 10.59
CA GLY A 123 -3.90 -2.96 11.54
C GLY A 123 -2.83 -4.02 11.23
N TYR A 124 -2.40 -4.14 9.96
CA TYR A 124 -1.31 -5.04 9.57
C TYR A 124 0.02 -4.69 10.27
N TYR A 125 0.27 -3.41 10.51
CA TYR A 125 1.50 -2.92 11.12
C TYR A 125 1.42 -2.98 12.64
N GLN A 126 1.45 -4.20 13.19
CA GLN A 126 1.34 -4.45 14.63
C GLN A 126 2.35 -3.64 15.47
N THR A 127 3.60 -3.50 14.99
CA THR A 127 4.64 -2.68 15.63
C THR A 127 4.34 -1.18 15.67
N CYS A 128 3.47 -0.68 14.79
CA CYS A 128 3.08 0.71 14.72
C CYS A 128 1.81 1.05 15.51
N GLN A 129 1.03 0.08 16.02
CA GLN A 129 -0.34 0.32 16.49
C GLN A 129 -0.44 1.42 17.55
N ARG A 130 0.47 1.44 18.53
CA ARG A 130 0.49 2.47 19.57
C ARG A 130 0.65 3.88 19.00
N SER A 131 1.58 4.03 18.05
CA SER A 131 1.87 5.31 17.40
C SER A 131 0.77 5.72 16.40
N ILE A 132 0.12 4.75 15.75
CA ILE A 132 -1.08 4.97 14.93
C ILE A 132 -2.23 5.47 15.82
N ALA A 133 -2.54 4.79 16.92
CA ALA A 133 -3.60 5.19 17.85
C ALA A 133 -3.38 6.61 18.39
N GLN A 134 -2.18 6.90 18.91
CA GLN A 134 -1.82 8.24 19.39
C GLN A 134 -1.92 9.33 18.31
N HIS A 135 -1.71 9.00 17.04
CA HIS A 135 -1.91 9.93 15.92
C HIS A 135 -3.39 10.16 15.64
N LEU A 136 -4.21 9.09 15.68
CA LEU A 136 -5.67 9.17 15.50
C LEU A 136 -6.34 9.96 16.63
N ASP A 137 -5.94 9.75 17.89
CA ASP A 137 -6.46 10.47 19.04
C ASP A 137 -6.24 11.98 18.88
N LYS A 138 -5.01 12.39 18.54
CA LYS A 138 -4.66 13.78 18.25
C LYS A 138 -5.44 14.37 17.06
N LEU A 139 -5.64 13.60 15.99
CA LEU A 139 -6.47 14.05 14.86
C LEU A 139 -7.90 14.35 15.31
N VAL A 140 -8.49 13.51 16.15
CA VAL A 140 -9.84 13.70 16.70
C VAL A 140 -9.91 14.88 17.67
N GLU A 141 -8.88 15.10 18.50
CA GLU A 141 -8.77 16.29 19.35
C GLU A 141 -8.71 17.57 18.50
N THR A 142 -7.82 17.64 17.50
CA THR A 142 -7.69 18.83 16.63
C THR A 142 -8.93 19.13 15.79
N GLU A 143 -9.71 18.11 15.40
CA GLU A 143 -11.01 18.31 14.74
C GLU A 143 -12.07 18.90 15.69
N LYS A 144 -12.11 18.44 16.95
CA LYS A 144 -13.06 18.95 17.96
C LYS A 144 -12.81 20.40 18.34
N ASP A 145 -11.54 20.80 18.44
CA ASP A 145 -11.17 22.17 18.81
C ASP A 145 -11.35 23.18 17.66
N GLY A 146 -11.82 22.75 16.48
CA GLY A 146 -12.05 23.60 15.33
C GLY A 146 -10.77 24.23 14.74
N ILE A 147 -9.61 23.69 15.09
CA ILE A 147 -8.32 24.19 14.63
C ILE A 147 -8.10 23.70 13.20
N ASP A 148 -8.47 24.53 12.23
CA ASP A 148 -8.12 24.36 10.82
C ASP A 148 -6.59 24.25 10.66
N ILE A 149 -6.08 23.02 10.58
CA ILE A 149 -4.68 22.73 10.23
C ILE A 149 -4.49 23.04 8.73
N LYS A 150 -4.33 24.33 8.41
CA LYS A 150 -4.12 24.84 7.04
C LYS A 150 -2.75 24.49 6.44
N SER A 151 -1.93 23.72 7.16
CA SER A 151 -0.61 23.30 6.72
C SER A 151 -0.36 21.84 7.13
N PRO A 152 -0.04 20.92 6.19
CA PRO A 152 0.25 19.50 6.49
C PRO A 152 1.61 19.31 7.21
N THR A 153 2.10 20.33 7.91
CA THR A 153 3.42 20.45 8.51
C THR A 153 3.36 20.69 10.02
N SER A 154 2.18 20.92 10.61
CA SER A 154 2.02 21.28 12.04
C SER A 154 1.40 20.19 12.93
N ILE A 155 1.18 18.97 12.42
CA ILE A 155 1.27 17.80 13.29
C ILE A 155 2.75 17.41 13.29
N PRO A 156 3.46 17.51 14.44
CA PRO A 156 4.85 17.08 14.49
C PRO A 156 4.88 15.62 14.07
N LEU A 157 5.80 15.25 13.16
CA LEU A 157 6.03 13.85 12.81
C LEU A 157 6.11 13.08 14.12
N LEU A 158 5.10 12.23 14.40
CA LEU A 158 5.20 11.33 15.53
C LEU A 158 6.49 10.55 15.28
N ASN A 159 7.35 10.49 16.29
CA ASN A 159 8.56 9.70 16.23
C ASN A 159 8.17 8.21 16.22
N LEU A 160 7.71 7.76 15.06
CA LEU A 160 7.47 6.38 14.63
C LEU A 160 8.79 5.57 14.63
N THR A 161 9.90 6.23 14.95
CA THR A 161 11.18 5.67 15.41
C THR A 161 11.09 4.85 16.71
N THR A 162 9.89 4.55 17.21
CA THR A 162 9.67 3.36 18.06
C THR A 162 10.10 2.12 17.26
N ASN A 163 11.19 1.48 17.70
CA ASN A 163 11.91 0.42 16.97
C ASN A 163 10.98 -0.53 16.18
N ASN A 164 11.22 -0.61 14.86
CA ASN A 164 10.58 -1.51 13.89
C ASN A 164 9.17 -1.11 13.37
N CYS A 165 8.74 0.15 13.45
CA CYS A 165 7.62 0.63 12.64
C CYS A 165 8.09 1.03 11.22
N PRO A 166 7.55 0.42 10.13
CA PRO A 166 7.93 0.77 8.75
C PRO A 166 7.22 2.02 8.21
N ILE A 167 6.18 2.53 8.89
CA ILE A 167 5.49 3.77 8.52
C ILE A 167 6.33 4.95 9.01
N ASN A 168 6.59 5.92 8.13
CA ASN A 168 7.32 7.16 8.42
C ASN A 168 6.37 8.37 8.57
N SER A 169 5.23 8.40 7.87
CA SER A 169 4.18 9.41 8.11
C SER A 169 2.78 8.91 7.75
N LEU A 170 1.79 9.45 8.46
CA LEU A 170 0.35 9.24 8.27
C LEU A 170 -0.31 10.55 7.77
N PRO A 171 -1.55 10.49 7.25
CA PRO A 171 -2.33 11.67 6.85
C PRO A 171 -2.45 12.73 7.95
N GLY A 172 -2.40 14.01 7.56
CA GLY A 172 -2.36 15.16 8.48
C GLY A 172 -3.74 15.66 8.91
N SER A 173 -4.82 15.17 8.29
CA SER A 173 -6.19 15.48 8.68
C SER A 173 -7.11 14.27 8.65
N ILE A 174 -8.18 14.31 9.44
CA ILE A 174 -9.26 13.31 9.42
C ILE A 174 -9.92 13.19 8.04
N ARG A 175 -9.93 14.26 7.23
CA ARG A 175 -10.46 14.27 5.86
C ARG A 175 -9.57 13.48 4.92
N GLU A 176 -8.25 13.66 4.98
CA GLU A 176 -7.28 12.85 4.24
C GLU A 176 -7.29 11.38 4.70
N LEU A 177 -7.40 11.12 6.01
CA LEU A 177 -7.54 9.77 6.55
C LEU A 177 -8.81 9.08 6.04
N ASN A 178 -9.93 9.81 5.96
CA ASN A 178 -11.16 9.29 5.36
C ASN A 178 -11.05 9.10 3.84
N ALA A 179 -10.23 9.89 3.14
CA ALA A 179 -9.90 9.67 1.73
C ALA A 179 -9.07 8.38 1.51
N CYS A 180 -8.43 7.83 2.56
CA CYS A 180 -7.81 6.49 2.51
C CYS A 180 -8.83 5.34 2.49
N LYS A 181 -10.14 5.57 2.63
CA LYS A 181 -11.14 4.50 2.60
C LYS A 181 -11.54 4.21 1.16
N LEU A 182 -11.10 3.08 0.62
CA LEU A 182 -11.49 2.61 -0.71
C LEU A 182 -12.98 2.22 -0.71
N ARG A 183 -13.72 2.76 -1.69
CA ARG A 183 -15.14 2.47 -1.93
C ARG A 183 -15.28 1.58 -3.16
N GLU A 184 -16.25 0.69 -3.10
CA GLU A 184 -16.60 -0.18 -4.23
C GLU A 184 -17.15 0.66 -5.40
N GLY A 185 -16.82 0.28 -6.64
CA GLY A 185 -17.33 0.94 -7.85
C GLY A 185 -16.72 2.31 -8.18
N GLN A 186 -15.85 2.86 -7.33
CA GLN A 186 -15.23 4.18 -7.53
C GLN A 186 -13.82 4.07 -8.13
N TRP A 187 -13.49 4.94 -9.09
CA TRP A 187 -12.13 5.00 -9.66
C TRP A 187 -11.16 5.74 -8.73
N TYR A 188 -9.96 5.18 -8.58
CA TYR A 188 -8.86 5.74 -7.80
C TYR A 188 -7.58 5.86 -8.64
N GLU A 189 -6.82 6.91 -8.36
CA GLU A 189 -5.45 7.11 -8.80
C GLU A 189 -4.52 6.92 -7.58
N LEU A 190 -3.45 6.15 -7.76
CA LEU A 190 -2.42 5.87 -6.77
C LEU A 190 -1.05 6.22 -7.36
N PHE A 191 -0.43 7.25 -6.80
CA PHE A 191 0.93 7.66 -7.11
C PHE A 191 1.91 6.97 -6.14
N PHE A 192 2.78 6.13 -6.69
CA PHE A 192 3.95 5.56 -6.01
C PHE A 192 5.19 6.39 -6.34
N ARG A 193 5.96 6.77 -5.32
CA ARG A 193 7.29 7.37 -5.49
C ARG A 193 8.28 6.80 -4.49
N SER A 194 9.38 6.22 -4.96
CA SER A 194 10.54 5.89 -4.14
C SER A 194 11.63 6.95 -4.30
N ALA A 195 12.33 7.26 -3.21
CA ALA A 195 13.59 7.99 -3.22
C ALA A 195 14.58 7.29 -2.27
N ILE A 196 15.74 6.89 -2.80
CA ILE A 196 16.83 6.29 -2.02
C ILE A 196 18.01 7.26 -2.06
N GLN A 197 18.30 7.87 -0.91
CA GLN A 197 19.54 8.61 -0.69
C GLN A 197 20.60 7.65 -0.16
N PHE A 198 21.82 7.73 -0.67
CA PHE A 198 22.94 6.98 -0.10
C PHE A 198 24.27 7.69 -0.32
N GLU A 199 25.26 7.31 0.49
CA GLU A 199 26.63 7.79 0.39
C GLU A 199 27.54 6.69 -0.13
N MET A 200 28.37 7.05 -1.11
CA MET A 200 29.45 6.19 -1.59
C MET A 200 30.78 6.93 -1.53
N LEU A 201 31.85 6.20 -1.21
CA LEU A 201 33.21 6.71 -1.32
C LEU A 201 33.61 6.72 -2.81
N VAL A 202 33.94 7.89 -3.35
CA VAL A 202 34.49 8.02 -4.70
C VAL A 202 36.01 7.86 -4.60
N THR A 203 36.49 6.64 -4.84
CA THR A 203 37.90 6.25 -4.64
C THR A 203 38.90 7.12 -5.39
N GLU A 204 38.54 7.64 -6.56
CA GLU A 204 39.36 8.57 -7.36
C GLU A 204 39.65 9.90 -6.64
N LYS A 205 38.84 10.26 -5.63
CA LYS A 205 38.88 11.57 -4.96
C LYS A 205 38.97 11.47 -3.43
N ASN A 206 38.85 10.27 -2.85
CA ASN A 206 38.73 10.04 -1.40
C ASN A 206 37.65 10.89 -0.70
N ILE A 207 36.57 11.21 -1.41
CA ILE A 207 35.44 12.01 -0.91
C ILE A 207 34.18 11.13 -0.90
N TYR A 208 33.39 11.24 0.17
CA TYR A 208 32.04 10.69 0.22
C TYR A 208 31.10 11.57 -0.59
N GLN A 209 30.45 11.00 -1.60
CA GLN A 209 29.44 11.70 -2.40
C GLN A 209 28.05 11.14 -2.10
N GLN A 210 27.12 12.05 -1.81
CA GLN A 210 25.69 11.74 -1.71
C GLN A 210 25.10 11.56 -3.10
N MET A 211 24.41 10.45 -3.30
CA MET A 211 23.70 10.12 -4.52
C MET A 211 22.23 9.80 -4.24
N TRP A 212 21.41 9.98 -5.27
CA TRP A 212 19.97 9.76 -5.24
C TRP A 212 19.56 8.83 -6.35
N VAL A 213 18.75 7.83 -6.01
CA VAL A 213 18.13 6.95 -6.99
C VAL A 213 16.62 6.93 -6.74
N ASN A 214 15.90 7.46 -7.71
CA ASN A 214 14.48 7.80 -7.61
C ASN A 214 13.67 7.00 -8.65
N HIS A 215 12.40 6.76 -8.37
CA HIS A 215 11.44 6.20 -9.31
C HIS A 215 10.03 6.60 -8.91
N SER A 216 9.15 6.77 -9.90
CA SER A 216 7.75 7.08 -9.71
C SER A 216 6.90 6.36 -10.74
N THR A 217 5.75 5.83 -10.31
CA THR A 217 4.76 5.15 -11.16
C THR A 217 3.36 5.53 -10.66
N THR A 218 2.43 5.76 -11.59
CA THR A 218 1.01 5.98 -11.27
C THR A 218 0.20 4.75 -11.66
N PHE A 219 -0.69 4.32 -10.78
CA PHE A 219 -1.69 3.29 -11.01
C PHE A 219 -3.08 3.92 -11.06
N VAL A 220 -3.94 3.43 -11.96
CA VAL A 220 -5.37 3.75 -11.97
C VAL A 220 -6.12 2.44 -11.80
N PHE A 221 -7.04 2.38 -10.84
CA PHE A 221 -7.77 1.15 -10.50
C PHE A 221 -9.18 1.46 -9.99
N LYS A 222 -10.04 0.44 -10.06
CA LYS A 222 -11.42 0.47 -9.53
C LYS A 222 -11.57 -0.72 -8.58
N PRO A 223 -11.87 -0.51 -7.28
CA PRO A 223 -12.20 -1.58 -6.38
C PRO A 223 -13.59 -2.11 -6.72
N ASP A 224 -13.66 -3.26 -7.39
CA ASP A 224 -14.91 -3.97 -7.65
C ASP A 224 -14.88 -5.33 -6.95
N ARG A 225 -16.00 -5.77 -6.37
CA ARG A 225 -16.11 -7.14 -5.82
C ARG A 225 -16.33 -8.15 -6.94
N GLU A 226 -15.35 -8.29 -7.84
CA GLU A 226 -15.30 -9.42 -8.76
C GLU A 226 -15.02 -10.70 -7.96
N VAL A 227 -16.06 -11.52 -7.76
CA VAL A 227 -15.91 -12.81 -7.08
C VAL A 227 -15.28 -13.80 -8.06
N TRP A 228 -13.96 -13.76 -8.20
CA TRP A 228 -13.19 -14.74 -8.98
C TRP A 228 -13.25 -16.12 -8.30
N ARG A 229 -14.15 -16.98 -8.80
CA ARG A 229 -14.50 -18.26 -8.21
C ARG A 229 -13.75 -19.43 -8.84
N ASN A 230 -12.52 -19.66 -8.40
CA ASN A 230 -11.83 -20.93 -8.65
C ASN A 230 -12.40 -22.02 -7.72
N GLY A 231 -13.21 -22.92 -8.27
CA GLY A 231 -13.80 -24.06 -7.56
C GLY A 231 -14.88 -24.76 -8.38
N THR A 232 -15.09 -26.06 -8.15
CA THR A 232 -16.16 -26.83 -8.80
C THR A 232 -17.52 -26.60 -8.14
N GLU A 233 -18.61 -26.87 -8.85
CA GLU A 233 -20.00 -26.67 -8.37
C GLU A 233 -20.26 -27.31 -6.99
N LEU A 234 -19.74 -28.52 -6.76
CA LEU A 234 -19.85 -29.23 -5.47
C LEU A 234 -19.23 -28.45 -4.30
N TYR A 235 -18.07 -27.82 -4.54
CA TYR A 235 -17.35 -27.01 -3.54
C TYR A 235 -18.14 -25.74 -3.18
N TRP A 236 -18.86 -25.18 -4.16
CA TRP A 236 -19.77 -24.04 -3.94
C TRP A 236 -21.03 -24.44 -3.19
N LEU A 237 -21.64 -25.57 -3.54
CA LEU A 237 -22.81 -26.13 -2.84
C LEU A 237 -22.51 -26.39 -1.35
N GLN A 238 -21.36 -27.00 -1.02
CA GLN A 238 -20.94 -27.21 0.36
C GLN A 238 -20.78 -25.89 1.14
N ARG A 239 -20.16 -24.87 0.54
CA ARG A 239 -20.01 -23.55 1.19
C ARG A 239 -21.33 -22.78 1.32
N LEU A 240 -22.25 -22.91 0.37
CA LEU A 240 -23.58 -22.30 0.46
C LEU A 240 -24.46 -22.99 1.51
N LEU A 241 -24.32 -24.31 1.70
CA LEU A 241 -24.96 -25.05 2.78
C LEU A 241 -24.37 -24.67 4.16
N GLN A 242 -23.06 -24.43 4.26
CA GLN A 242 -22.42 -23.91 5.47
C GLN A 242 -22.88 -22.49 5.86
N LEU A 243 -23.38 -21.69 4.91
CA LEU A 243 -23.99 -20.38 5.16
C LEU A 243 -25.48 -20.47 5.59
N ARG A 244 -26.06 -21.67 5.69
CA ARG A 244 -27.47 -21.92 6.06
C ARG A 244 -27.66 -23.06 7.06
N VAL A 245 -26.89 -23.06 8.15
CA VAL A 245 -27.22 -23.78 9.39
C VAL A 245 -26.65 -22.93 10.55
N LYS A 246 -27.39 -22.46 11.55
CA LYS A 246 -28.77 -22.73 11.98
C LYS A 246 -29.43 -21.44 12.49
#